data_AF-A0A023BUR0-F1
#
_entry.id   AF-A0A023BUR0-F1
#
_cell.length_a   1.000
_cell.length_b   1.000
_cell.length_c   1.000
_cell.angle_alpha   90.00
_cell.angle_beta   90.00
_cell.angle_gamma   90.00
#
_symmetry.space_group_name_H-M   'P 1'
#
loop_
_entity.id
_entity.type
_entity.pdbx_description
1 polymer ?
#
loop_
_entity_poly.entity_id
_entity_poly.type
_entity_poly.pdbx_seq_one_letter_code
_entity_poly.pdbx_strand_id
1 'polypeptide(L)'
;MKTKLFLKLIFLVFLISIAGCEENLPTYPNNTSKQTSTHKKVLLVGIDGLQFERIAALNTPNLDKLHISKAYTGGIKGNLSHQATSSGPGWTSILTGVWKDKHGVPNNSSGTYKSKAKSIYRLIKENKNNTSIASIATWSPIHEFLQNDMSLVDYQNEGGSDANSTNLGVHQISNSNHDLVFIHLDNVDIVGHASGFGSAYDNAIIAADQQLGQLMDAITQRLATKNEDWLIMVTTDHGRNSNGGYSHGGTTESEKTIFIGMNKPGNQEFKSKISNLPNTDFDGLYGYPAQTSIVPTILRHMEINIETNWQLSSAPLIGADGPRKLLFVNNNQNELFWVSNSESNAEIYKNNQLVTTVPASQGNYLDTATNDGKTTYTIRIEESTASIESRNQNLKIIACLDWNDMLNNRAYFFRNDGQYIRYNKLKDKTDSGYPKETNNSSWPGLGAYKELITAALKWNNHKGYFFLSDGKYLRYDMNADKVDKGYPTLINNNNWTGLEGWRDKIIGAVNWNNNKAYFFLNDGTYIRYSITNDSADPGYPRSINNSNWPGLGSYATSISSVIDWDSKYVYFFLTDNTYIKYDKQKDATVSGYPKNVDDTTWPGILN
;
A
#
# COMPACT_ATOMS: atom_id res chain seq x y z
N MET A 1 -14.59 82.77 42.16
CA MET A 1 -14.48 81.52 41.38
C MET A 1 -13.77 81.84 40.07
N LYS A 2 -12.70 81.09 39.78
CA LYS A 2 -11.65 81.35 38.79
C LYS A 2 -12.23 81.47 37.36
N THR A 3 -12.12 82.62 36.69
CA THR A 3 -11.12 83.02 35.65
C THR A 3 -10.75 81.94 34.62
N LYS A 4 -10.51 82.19 33.34
CA LYS A 4 -10.79 83.25 32.34
C LYS A 4 -10.12 82.71 31.05
N LEU A 5 -10.81 82.79 29.91
CA LEU A 5 -10.32 83.05 28.56
C LEU A 5 -8.82 83.45 28.44
N PHE A 6 -8.03 82.85 27.53
CA PHE A 6 -7.55 83.43 26.25
C PHE A 6 -6.29 82.77 25.65
N LEU A 7 -6.30 82.73 24.30
CA LEU A 7 -5.21 82.98 23.34
C LEU A 7 -4.16 81.90 22.97
N LYS A 8 -4.01 81.76 21.64
CA LYS A 8 -2.95 81.09 20.88
C LYS A 8 -1.54 81.42 21.39
N LEU A 9 -0.63 80.44 21.35
CA LEU A 9 0.81 80.74 21.21
C LEU A 9 1.58 79.66 20.43
N ILE A 10 2.49 80.19 19.63
CA ILE A 10 3.58 79.61 18.84
C ILE A 10 4.54 78.81 19.73
N PHE A 11 5.18 77.76 19.20
CA PHE A 11 6.50 77.35 19.71
C PHE A 11 7.56 77.26 18.62
N LEU A 12 8.58 78.09 18.84
CA LEU A 12 9.80 78.32 18.11
C LEU A 12 10.89 77.40 18.67
N VAL A 13 11.76 76.96 17.78
CA VAL A 13 13.03 76.25 18.00
C VAL A 13 13.97 77.04 18.92
N PHE A 14 14.70 76.34 19.81
CA PHE A 14 16.02 76.77 20.27
C PHE A 14 16.97 75.58 20.48
N LEU A 15 18.06 75.59 19.70
CA LEU A 15 19.29 74.80 19.81
C LEU A 15 20.18 75.32 20.96
N ILE A 16 21.07 74.47 21.49
CA ILE A 16 22.50 74.69 21.85
C ILE A 16 23.00 73.37 22.48
N SER A 17 23.65 72.49 21.70
CA SER A 17 25.12 72.22 21.60
C SER A 17 25.79 71.79 22.92
N ILE A 18 26.53 70.68 22.96
CA ILE A 18 28.00 70.63 22.79
C ILE A 18 28.50 69.20 22.40
N ALA A 19 29.35 69.19 21.37
CA ALA A 19 30.53 68.36 21.04
C ALA A 19 30.57 66.83 21.24
N GLY A 20 30.79 66.13 20.11
CA GLY A 20 32.08 65.47 19.85
C GLY A 20 32.20 63.98 20.12
N CYS A 21 32.09 63.15 19.07
CA CYS A 21 33.11 62.17 18.66
C CYS A 21 32.65 61.47 17.38
N GLU A 22 33.50 61.48 16.36
CA GLU A 22 33.39 60.60 15.19
C GLU A 22 33.62 59.15 15.64
N GLU A 23 32.62 58.29 15.45
CA GLU A 23 32.85 56.85 15.31
C GLU A 23 32.37 56.41 13.92
N ASN A 24 33.31 55.84 13.17
CA ASN A 24 33.10 55.20 11.89
C ASN A 24 32.01 54.13 11.99
N LEU A 25 30.81 54.43 11.49
CA LEU A 25 29.80 53.40 11.23
C LEU A 25 30.18 52.64 9.95
N PRO A 26 30.34 51.31 9.98
CA PRO A 26 30.65 50.55 8.78
C PRO A 26 29.46 50.60 7.82
N THR A 27 29.70 51.16 6.64
CA THR A 27 28.79 51.09 5.49
C THR A 27 28.73 49.64 5.01
N TYR A 28 27.59 48.98 5.16
CA TYR A 28 27.32 47.68 4.54
C TYR A 28 27.18 47.89 3.02
N PRO A 29 28.01 47.26 2.17
CA PRO A 29 27.77 47.28 0.74
C PRO A 29 26.51 46.46 0.43
N ASN A 30 25.55 47.10 -0.23
CA ASN A 30 24.44 46.44 -0.90
C ASN A 30 25.00 45.52 -1.99
N ASN A 31 25.31 44.28 -1.60
CA ASN A 31 25.62 43.21 -2.55
C ASN A 31 24.31 42.52 -2.93
N THR A 32 23.61 43.09 -3.90
CA THR A 32 22.66 42.32 -4.72
C THR A 32 23.48 41.45 -5.68
N SER A 33 24.17 40.44 -5.14
CA SER A 33 24.66 39.33 -5.96
C SER A 33 23.48 38.38 -6.19
N LYS A 34 23.11 38.22 -7.47
CA LYS A 34 22.29 37.11 -7.93
C LYS A 34 22.81 35.82 -7.29
N GLN A 35 21.97 35.15 -6.52
CA GLN A 35 22.19 33.79 -6.03
C GLN A 35 22.59 32.92 -7.24
N THR A 36 23.86 32.55 -7.34
CA THR A 36 24.32 31.50 -8.24
C THR A 36 23.60 30.21 -7.85
N SER A 37 22.76 29.67 -8.74
CA SER A 37 21.95 28.49 -8.43
C SER A 37 22.86 27.37 -7.91
N THR A 38 22.53 26.83 -6.74
CA THR A 38 23.28 25.73 -6.12
C THR A 38 22.86 24.42 -6.75
N HIS A 39 23.83 23.57 -7.08
CA HIS A 39 23.53 22.29 -7.73
C HIS A 39 22.97 21.31 -6.70
N LYS A 40 21.71 20.87 -6.88
CA LYS A 40 21.02 19.99 -5.92
C LYS A 40 21.61 18.59 -5.98
N LYS A 41 22.02 18.07 -4.83
CA LYS A 41 22.59 16.73 -4.65
C LYS A 41 21.87 15.98 -3.54
N VAL A 42 21.86 14.66 -3.60
CA VAL A 42 21.17 13.79 -2.64
C VAL A 42 22.04 12.59 -2.28
N LEU A 43 22.15 12.33 -0.98
CA LEU A 43 22.61 11.06 -0.43
C LEU A 43 21.45 10.43 0.35
N LEU A 44 21.02 9.24 -0.06
CA LEU A 44 20.07 8.42 0.70
C LEU A 44 20.81 7.19 1.23
N VAL A 45 20.90 7.05 2.54
CA VAL A 45 21.51 5.90 3.22
C VAL A 45 20.42 5.08 3.90
N GLY A 46 20.36 3.79 3.55
CA GLY A 46 19.53 2.81 4.24
C GLY A 46 20.39 1.94 5.16
N ILE A 47 20.01 1.81 6.43
CA ILE A 47 20.63 0.87 7.38
C ILE A 47 19.58 -0.17 7.76
N ASP A 48 19.68 -1.35 7.15
CA ASP A 48 18.67 -2.41 7.23
C ASP A 48 18.44 -2.88 8.67
N GLY A 49 17.18 -2.98 9.06
CA GLY A 49 16.78 -3.52 10.35
C GLY A 49 17.31 -2.78 11.58
N LEU A 50 17.72 -1.50 11.48
CA LEU A 50 18.15 -0.68 12.63
C LEU A 50 16.97 -0.31 13.52
N GLN A 51 17.03 -0.65 14.81
CA GLN A 51 15.97 -0.32 15.77
C GLN A 51 16.07 1.15 16.23
N PHE A 52 15.01 1.94 16.04
CA PHE A 52 14.98 3.37 16.37
C PHE A 52 15.44 3.68 17.80
N GLU A 53 14.94 2.93 18.79
CA GLU A 53 15.26 3.13 20.20
C GLU A 53 16.75 2.95 20.51
N ARG A 54 17.50 2.24 19.66
CA ARG A 54 18.94 2.02 19.85
C ARG A 54 19.78 3.23 19.47
N ILE A 55 19.29 4.11 18.60
CA ILE A 55 20.01 5.34 18.23
C ILE A 55 20.29 6.17 19.48
N ALA A 56 19.27 6.45 20.28
CA ALA A 56 19.41 7.25 21.50
C ALA A 56 20.16 6.52 22.64
N ALA A 57 20.32 5.18 22.55
CA ALA A 57 20.96 4.37 23.57
C ALA A 57 22.45 4.13 23.33
N LEU A 58 22.95 4.45 22.14
CA LEU A 58 24.32 4.18 21.70
C LEU A 58 25.04 5.47 21.36
N ASN A 59 26.37 5.41 21.30
CA ASN A 59 27.19 6.52 20.84
C ASN A 59 27.27 6.49 19.31
N THR A 60 26.36 7.20 18.64
CA THR A 60 26.25 7.29 17.18
C THR A 60 26.49 8.74 16.71
N PRO A 61 27.73 9.25 16.82
CA PRO A 61 28.03 10.67 16.63
C PRO A 61 27.77 11.19 15.21
N ASN A 62 27.62 10.33 14.20
CA ASN A 62 27.30 10.79 12.85
C ASN A 62 25.79 10.88 12.62
N LEU A 63 25.01 9.95 13.15
CA LEU A 63 23.55 10.08 13.26
C LEU A 63 23.16 11.31 14.10
N ASP A 64 23.89 11.60 15.18
CA ASP A 64 23.65 12.76 16.06
C ASP A 64 23.81 14.11 15.35
N LYS A 65 24.50 14.16 14.20
CA LYS A 65 24.62 15.36 13.36
C LYS A 65 23.35 15.64 12.54
N LEU A 66 22.41 14.69 12.49
CA LEU A 66 21.17 14.80 11.74
C LEU A 66 20.01 15.19 12.66
N HIS A 67 19.01 15.86 12.09
CA HIS A 67 17.70 15.92 12.71
C HIS A 67 17.05 14.53 12.55
N ILE A 68 16.75 13.84 13.64
CA ILE A 68 16.11 12.52 13.62
C ILE A 68 14.67 12.62 14.10
N SER A 69 13.75 12.05 13.32
CA SER A 69 12.34 11.90 13.69
C SER A 69 11.97 10.43 13.77
N LYS A 70 11.19 10.06 14.79
CA LYS A 70 10.50 8.77 14.82
C LYS A 70 9.58 8.71 13.59
N ALA A 71 9.50 7.56 12.95
CA ALA A 71 8.72 7.35 11.73
C ALA A 71 8.10 5.95 11.71
N TYR A 72 7.33 5.63 10.66
CA TYR A 72 6.67 4.33 10.55
C TYR A 72 6.78 3.66 9.18
N THR A 73 6.75 2.33 9.22
CA THR A 73 6.71 1.42 8.06
C THR A 73 5.48 0.50 8.08
N GLY A 74 5.30 -0.30 7.03
CA GLY A 74 4.31 -1.37 6.99
C GLY A 74 2.87 -0.92 6.64
N GLY A 75 2.69 0.35 6.24
CA GLY A 75 1.38 0.92 5.90
C GLY A 75 0.35 0.91 7.03
N ILE A 76 -0.89 1.22 6.67
CA ILE A 76 -2.01 1.34 7.61
C ILE A 76 -2.66 -0.03 7.82
N LYS A 77 -2.67 -0.51 9.07
CA LYS A 77 -3.24 -1.81 9.45
C LYS A 77 -4.71 -1.89 9.01
N GLY A 78 -5.05 -3.01 8.38
CA GLY A 78 -6.43 -3.28 7.90
C GLY A 78 -6.81 -2.59 6.59
N ASN A 79 -6.01 -1.66 6.08
CA ASN A 79 -6.22 -1.04 4.77
C ASN A 79 -5.38 -1.71 3.67
N LEU A 80 -5.64 -1.36 2.41
CA LEU A 80 -4.90 -1.90 1.26
C LEU A 80 -3.39 -1.67 1.37
N SER A 81 -2.99 -0.49 1.87
CA SER A 81 -1.58 -0.14 2.10
C SER A 81 -0.84 -1.04 3.10
N HIS A 82 -1.54 -1.88 3.87
CA HIS A 82 -0.91 -2.77 4.84
C HIS A 82 0.09 -3.71 4.17
N GLN A 83 1.34 -3.67 4.63
CA GLN A 83 2.42 -4.54 4.19
C GLN A 83 3.22 -5.10 5.37
N ALA A 84 3.88 -6.23 5.11
CA ALA A 84 4.81 -6.84 6.06
C ALA A 84 6.00 -5.91 6.31
N THR A 85 6.54 -5.94 7.53
CA THR A 85 7.77 -5.24 7.93
C THR A 85 9.01 -6.06 7.53
N SER A 86 9.10 -6.39 6.25
CA SER A 86 10.21 -7.13 5.63
C SER A 86 10.90 -6.26 4.57
N SER A 87 12.14 -6.59 4.26
CA SER A 87 13.01 -5.73 3.45
C SER A 87 12.56 -5.53 2.00
N GLY A 88 12.01 -6.55 1.34
CA GLY A 88 11.46 -6.40 0.00
C GLY A 88 10.36 -5.32 -0.08
N PRO A 89 9.26 -5.46 0.68
CA PRO A 89 8.24 -4.42 0.77
C PRO A 89 8.78 -3.06 1.28
N GLY A 90 9.61 -3.07 2.32
CA GLY A 90 10.16 -1.87 2.96
C GLY A 90 10.98 -1.03 1.99
N TRP A 91 12.05 -1.60 1.42
CA TRP A 91 12.91 -0.90 0.46
C TRP A 91 12.17 -0.49 -0.81
N THR A 92 11.24 -1.32 -1.29
CA THR A 92 10.41 -0.92 -2.44
C THR A 92 9.61 0.34 -2.09
N SER A 93 8.96 0.40 -0.93
CA SER A 93 8.22 1.60 -0.53
C SER A 93 9.09 2.84 -0.34
N ILE A 94 10.30 2.69 0.23
CA ILE A 94 11.27 3.77 0.40
C ILE A 94 11.70 4.34 -0.96
N LEU A 95 11.91 3.47 -1.96
CA LEU A 95 12.42 3.85 -3.27
C LEU A 95 11.33 4.17 -4.29
N THR A 96 10.05 3.90 -4.02
CA THR A 96 8.91 4.27 -4.89
C THR A 96 7.99 5.34 -4.29
N GLY A 97 8.05 5.59 -2.98
CA GLY A 97 7.21 6.58 -2.30
C GLY A 97 5.73 6.17 -2.18
N VAL A 98 5.45 4.88 -2.34
CA VAL A 98 4.12 4.28 -2.27
C VAL A 98 4.16 2.98 -1.49
N TRP A 99 3.01 2.48 -1.03
CA TRP A 99 2.90 1.22 -0.30
C TRP A 99 2.62 0.01 -1.23
N LYS A 100 2.56 -1.20 -0.64
CA LYS A 100 2.40 -2.48 -1.35
C LYS A 100 1.19 -2.54 -2.29
N ASP A 101 0.09 -1.89 -1.94
CA ASP A 101 -1.11 -1.78 -2.77
C ASP A 101 -0.84 -1.19 -4.17
N LYS A 102 0.22 -0.37 -4.29
CA LYS A 102 0.66 0.25 -5.54
C LYS A 102 1.90 -0.39 -6.13
N HIS A 103 2.95 -0.62 -5.34
CA HIS A 103 4.19 -1.20 -5.89
C HIS A 103 4.08 -2.72 -6.11
N GLY A 104 3.23 -3.44 -5.37
CA GLY A 104 2.93 -4.85 -5.61
C GLY A 104 4.03 -5.85 -5.21
N VAL A 105 4.95 -5.47 -4.31
CA VAL A 105 6.00 -6.36 -3.77
C VAL A 105 5.60 -6.78 -2.35
N PRO A 106 5.11 -8.01 -2.13
CA PRO A 106 4.50 -8.40 -0.86
C PRO A 106 5.46 -9.01 0.16
N ASN A 107 6.64 -9.48 -0.26
CA ASN A 107 7.62 -10.16 0.57
C ASN A 107 9.02 -10.21 -0.12
N ASN A 108 9.98 -10.91 0.48
CA ASN A 108 11.37 -11.02 0.03
C ASN A 108 11.59 -12.00 -1.14
N SER A 109 10.54 -12.52 -1.80
CA SER A 109 10.70 -13.43 -2.96
C SER A 109 11.06 -12.66 -4.23
N SER A 110 12.29 -12.16 -4.30
CA SER A 110 12.84 -11.49 -5.48
C SER A 110 12.92 -12.43 -6.68
N GLY A 111 13.00 -11.87 -7.89
CA GLY A 111 12.83 -12.61 -9.15
C GLY A 111 11.39 -13.02 -9.49
N THR A 112 10.50 -13.18 -8.49
CA THR A 112 9.06 -13.42 -8.69
C THR A 112 8.28 -12.12 -8.81
N TYR A 113 8.52 -11.19 -7.88
CA TYR A 113 7.85 -9.90 -7.83
C TYR A 113 8.74 -8.80 -8.37
N LYS A 114 8.12 -7.83 -9.06
CA LYS A 114 8.74 -6.59 -9.53
C LYS A 114 7.80 -5.45 -9.22
N SER A 115 8.37 -4.29 -8.87
CA SER A 115 7.59 -3.09 -8.64
C SER A 115 6.77 -2.74 -9.89
N LYS A 116 5.48 -2.49 -9.67
CA LYS A 116 4.56 -1.93 -10.65
C LYS A 116 4.58 -0.39 -10.64
N ALA A 117 5.08 0.21 -9.55
CA ALA A 117 5.22 1.64 -9.39
C ALA A 117 6.56 2.14 -9.94
N LYS A 118 6.59 3.39 -10.39
CA LYS A 118 7.84 4.07 -10.78
C LYS A 118 8.71 4.22 -9.53
N SER A 119 9.98 3.81 -9.63
CA SER A 119 10.98 4.16 -8.63
C SER A 119 11.33 5.65 -8.71
N ILE A 120 12.00 6.13 -7.68
CA ILE A 120 12.60 7.45 -7.65
C ILE A 120 13.55 7.68 -8.84
N TYR A 121 14.24 6.65 -9.32
CA TYR A 121 15.13 6.74 -10.47
C TYR A 121 14.37 7.12 -11.74
N ARG A 122 13.24 6.46 -11.99
CA ARG A 122 12.37 6.79 -13.13
C ARG A 122 11.71 8.16 -12.97
N LEU A 123 11.19 8.48 -11.78
CA LEU A 123 10.60 9.79 -11.52
C LEU A 123 11.59 10.93 -11.76
N ILE A 124 12.86 10.76 -11.37
CA ILE A 124 13.92 11.73 -11.63
C ILE A 124 14.27 11.80 -13.12
N LYS A 125 14.59 10.67 -13.76
CA LYS A 125 15.08 10.66 -15.16
C LYS A 125 14.03 11.12 -16.17
N GLU A 126 12.74 10.90 -15.90
CA GLU A 126 11.65 11.40 -16.75
C GLU A 126 11.49 12.93 -16.65
N ASN A 127 11.88 13.55 -15.53
CA ASN A 127 11.71 15.01 -15.31
C ASN A 127 13.02 15.80 -15.47
N LYS A 128 14.17 15.18 -15.21
CA LYS A 128 15.51 15.76 -15.31
C LYS A 128 16.46 14.70 -15.89
N ASN A 129 16.38 14.45 -17.20
CA ASN A 129 17.09 13.38 -17.91
C ASN A 129 18.63 13.36 -17.73
N ASN A 130 19.25 14.53 -17.56
CA ASN A 130 20.70 14.68 -17.37
C ASN A 130 21.18 14.39 -15.94
N THR A 131 20.25 14.06 -15.03
CA THR A 131 20.59 13.71 -13.64
C THR A 131 21.38 12.42 -13.60
N SER A 132 22.54 12.40 -12.98
CA SER A 132 23.34 11.18 -12.82
C SER A 132 23.03 10.46 -11.50
N ILE A 133 22.87 9.14 -11.53
CA ILE A 133 22.40 8.34 -10.40
C ILE A 133 23.36 7.18 -10.13
N ALA A 134 23.73 7.00 -8.86
CA ALA A 134 24.39 5.80 -8.36
C ALA A 134 23.50 5.06 -7.35
N SER A 135 23.45 3.73 -7.46
CA SER A 135 22.74 2.84 -6.54
C SER A 135 23.66 1.70 -6.12
N ILE A 136 23.93 1.60 -4.83
CA ILE A 136 24.83 0.60 -4.24
C ILE A 136 24.04 -0.14 -3.18
N ALA A 137 23.81 -1.44 -3.39
CA ALA A 137 23.01 -2.25 -2.49
C ALA A 137 23.78 -3.48 -2.00
N THR A 138 24.09 -3.54 -0.70
CA THR A 138 24.68 -4.75 -0.11
C THR A 138 23.75 -5.95 -0.32
N TRP A 139 22.43 -5.77 -0.17
CA TRP A 139 21.44 -6.79 -0.46
C TRP A 139 20.88 -6.66 -1.89
N SER A 140 21.34 -7.51 -2.82
CA SER A 140 21.00 -7.44 -4.26
C SER A 140 19.50 -7.48 -4.60
N PRO A 141 18.61 -8.15 -3.84
CA PRO A 141 17.16 -8.15 -4.13
C PRO A 141 16.52 -6.78 -4.29
N ILE A 142 17.06 -5.71 -3.68
CA ILE A 142 16.55 -4.35 -3.87
C ILE A 142 16.52 -3.98 -5.36
N HIS A 143 17.59 -4.27 -6.10
CA HIS A 143 17.66 -3.99 -7.53
C HIS A 143 16.78 -4.93 -8.35
N GLU A 144 16.59 -6.18 -7.93
CA GLU A 144 15.69 -7.13 -8.59
C GLU A 144 14.22 -6.67 -8.50
N PHE A 145 13.78 -6.15 -7.35
CA PHE A 145 12.44 -5.59 -7.21
C PHE A 145 12.24 -4.35 -8.10
N LEU A 146 13.29 -3.57 -8.34
CA LEU A 146 13.27 -2.37 -9.17
C LEU A 146 13.78 -2.60 -10.61
N GLN A 147 13.90 -3.85 -11.05
CA GLN A 147 14.59 -4.22 -12.30
C GLN A 147 14.14 -3.42 -13.53
N ASN A 148 12.86 -3.05 -13.62
CA ASN A 148 12.30 -2.28 -14.73
C ASN A 148 12.88 -0.86 -14.86
N ASP A 149 13.49 -0.35 -13.80
CA ASP A 149 14.02 1.00 -13.69
C ASP A 149 15.56 1.00 -13.54
N MET A 150 16.18 -0.15 -13.28
CA MET A 150 17.64 -0.23 -13.08
C MET A 150 18.45 0.19 -14.31
N SER A 151 17.92 0.04 -15.53
CA SER A 151 18.56 0.59 -16.74
C SER A 151 18.75 2.12 -16.74
N LEU A 152 18.06 2.83 -15.84
CA LEU A 152 18.16 4.27 -15.66
C LEU A 152 19.26 4.67 -14.65
N VAL A 153 19.88 3.73 -13.96
CA VAL A 153 20.91 3.98 -12.95
C VAL A 153 22.29 3.90 -13.61
N ASP A 154 23.05 5.00 -13.55
CA ASP A 154 24.32 5.15 -14.27
C ASP A 154 25.46 4.34 -13.63
N TYR A 155 25.45 4.17 -12.30
CA TYR A 155 26.37 3.29 -11.59
C TYR A 155 25.60 2.36 -10.64
N GLN A 156 25.78 1.05 -10.81
CA GLN A 156 25.11 0.02 -10.03
C GLN A 156 26.14 -0.89 -9.38
N ASN A 157 25.93 -1.21 -8.11
CA ASN A 157 26.67 -2.26 -7.43
C ASN A 157 25.74 -3.05 -6.51
N GLU A 158 25.89 -4.37 -6.50
CA GLU A 158 25.05 -5.29 -5.74
C GLU A 158 25.93 -6.30 -5.02
N GLY A 159 25.58 -6.65 -3.78
CA GLY A 159 26.33 -7.60 -2.96
C GLY A 159 27.50 -6.97 -2.20
N GLY A 160 28.41 -7.82 -1.72
CA GLY A 160 29.57 -7.39 -0.93
C GLY A 160 29.25 -7.23 0.55
N SER A 161 30.05 -6.41 1.24
CA SER A 161 29.85 -6.06 2.64
C SER A 161 29.57 -4.57 2.77
N ASP A 162 29.05 -4.14 3.91
CA ASP A 162 28.83 -2.71 4.18
C ASP A 162 30.11 -1.87 4.05
N ALA A 163 31.27 -2.43 4.39
CA ALA A 163 32.55 -1.76 4.17
C ALA A 163 32.86 -1.61 2.67
N ASN A 164 32.51 -2.60 1.84
CA ASN A 164 32.62 -2.48 0.39
C ASN A 164 31.67 -1.41 -0.16
N SER A 165 30.39 -1.47 0.22
CA SER A 165 29.37 -0.49 -0.18
C SER A 165 29.74 0.94 0.23
N THR A 166 30.29 1.11 1.44
CA THR A 166 30.78 2.40 1.94
C THR A 166 31.95 2.92 1.11
N ASN A 167 32.96 2.08 0.84
CA ASN A 167 34.13 2.47 0.04
C ASN A 167 33.73 2.87 -1.39
N LEU A 168 32.82 2.11 -2.01
CA LEU A 168 32.26 2.46 -3.31
C LEU A 168 31.47 3.76 -3.24
N GLY A 169 30.65 3.95 -2.21
CA GLY A 169 29.90 5.17 -1.96
C GLY A 169 30.80 6.40 -1.85
N VAL A 170 31.83 6.34 -1.00
CA VAL A 170 32.86 7.39 -0.88
C VAL A 170 33.52 7.65 -2.22
N HIS A 171 33.90 6.60 -2.96
CA HIS A 171 34.50 6.77 -4.28
C HIS A 171 33.57 7.48 -5.27
N GLN A 172 32.30 7.08 -5.34
CA GLN A 172 31.30 7.68 -6.21
C GLN A 172 30.97 9.13 -5.81
N ILE A 173 30.92 9.44 -4.51
CA ILE A 173 30.74 10.81 -4.02
C ILE A 173 31.96 11.65 -4.38
N SER A 174 33.19 11.20 -4.08
CA SER A 174 34.38 12.03 -4.24
C SER A 174 34.82 12.22 -5.68
N ASN A 175 34.70 11.19 -6.52
CA ASN A 175 35.33 11.16 -7.85
C ASN A 175 34.33 11.24 -9.01
N SER A 176 33.08 10.86 -8.79
CA SER A 176 32.01 10.99 -9.78
C SER A 176 31.18 12.26 -9.52
N ASN A 177 30.32 12.63 -10.47
CA ASN A 177 29.42 13.77 -10.33
C ASN A 177 27.95 13.34 -10.25
N HIS A 178 27.67 12.22 -9.57
CA HIS A 178 26.30 11.76 -9.35
C HIS A 178 25.49 12.80 -8.56
N ASP A 179 24.22 12.95 -8.91
CA ASP A 179 23.26 13.86 -8.31
C ASP A 179 22.40 13.18 -7.25
N LEU A 180 22.17 11.88 -7.40
CA LEU A 180 21.57 11.00 -6.40
C LEU A 180 22.52 9.82 -6.17
N VAL A 181 22.86 9.58 -4.91
CA VAL A 181 23.57 8.37 -4.46
C VAL A 181 22.70 7.66 -3.45
N PHE A 182 22.28 6.44 -3.77
CA PHE A 182 21.64 5.52 -2.82
C PHE A 182 22.66 4.48 -2.34
N ILE A 183 22.73 4.27 -1.03
CA ILE A 183 23.59 3.27 -0.40
C ILE A 183 22.77 2.50 0.62
N HIS A 184 22.76 1.18 0.50
CA HIS A 184 22.18 0.26 1.48
C HIS A 184 23.28 -0.49 2.24
N LEU A 185 23.11 -0.57 3.57
CA LEU A 185 23.98 -1.26 4.53
C LEU A 185 23.14 -2.33 5.24
N ASP A 186 23.59 -3.58 5.20
CA ASP A 186 22.84 -4.80 5.56
C ASP A 186 23.26 -5.41 6.90
N ASN A 187 24.47 -5.10 7.38
CA ASN A 187 25.09 -5.85 8.47
C ASN A 187 24.34 -5.76 9.79
N VAL A 188 23.61 -4.66 10.03
CA VAL A 188 22.77 -4.50 11.22
C VAL A 188 21.63 -5.54 11.22
N ASP A 189 20.99 -5.77 10.07
CA ASP A 189 19.95 -6.80 9.93
C ASP A 189 20.51 -8.22 10.05
N ILE A 190 21.64 -8.50 9.37
CA ILE A 190 22.35 -9.79 9.45
C ILE A 190 22.67 -10.14 10.91
N VAL A 191 23.26 -9.21 11.65
CA VAL A 191 23.62 -9.43 13.06
C VAL A 191 22.37 -9.54 13.93
N GLY A 192 21.34 -8.74 13.66
CA GLY A 192 20.05 -8.83 14.34
C GLY A 192 19.42 -10.21 14.18
N HIS A 193 19.50 -10.83 13.01
CA HIS A 193 19.03 -12.21 12.79
C HIS A 193 19.87 -13.24 13.56
N ALA A 194 21.19 -13.08 13.56
CA ALA A 194 22.10 -14.02 14.19
C ALA A 194 22.08 -13.95 15.73
N SER A 195 21.92 -12.76 16.31
CA SER A 195 22.17 -12.50 17.73
C SER A 195 21.05 -11.76 18.46
N GLY A 196 20.01 -11.30 17.75
CA GLY A 196 18.97 -10.47 18.34
C GLY A 196 19.52 -9.16 18.90
N PHE A 197 18.77 -8.54 19.81
CA PHE A 197 19.26 -7.38 20.56
C PHE A 197 20.37 -7.78 21.55
N GLY A 198 21.46 -7.00 21.56
CA GLY A 198 22.59 -7.21 22.45
C GLY A 198 23.85 -6.52 21.92
N SER A 199 24.99 -6.77 22.57
CA SER A 199 26.25 -6.12 22.26
C SER A 199 26.72 -6.30 20.82
N ALA A 200 26.47 -7.46 20.21
CA ALA A 200 26.81 -7.69 18.79
C ALA A 200 26.01 -6.75 17.87
N TYR A 201 24.70 -6.65 18.09
CA TYR A 201 23.81 -5.77 17.33
C TYR A 201 24.11 -4.29 17.58
N ASP A 202 24.36 -3.91 18.84
CA ASP A 202 24.76 -2.56 19.21
C ASP A 202 26.10 -2.16 18.53
N ASN A 203 27.07 -3.08 18.47
CA ASN A 203 28.34 -2.87 17.76
C ASN A 203 28.15 -2.75 16.24
N ALA A 204 27.22 -3.52 15.66
CA ALA A 204 26.89 -3.40 14.24
C ALA A 204 26.29 -2.02 13.91
N ILE A 205 25.45 -1.47 14.79
CA ILE A 205 24.91 -0.11 14.66
C ILE A 205 26.03 0.94 14.75
N ILE A 206 26.95 0.79 15.70
CA ILE A 206 28.10 1.71 15.83
C ILE A 206 28.98 1.66 14.57
N ALA A 207 29.19 0.48 14.00
CA ALA A 207 29.93 0.34 12.74
C ALA A 207 29.22 1.02 11.56
N ALA A 208 27.89 0.87 11.46
CA ALA A 208 27.08 1.54 10.44
C ALA A 208 27.10 3.07 10.61
N ASP A 209 27.10 3.59 11.84
CA ASP A 209 27.27 5.02 12.11
C ASP A 209 28.66 5.53 11.65
N GLN A 210 29.72 4.77 11.88
CA GLN A 210 31.07 5.13 11.39
C GLN A 210 31.13 5.17 9.86
N GLN A 211 30.44 4.24 9.19
CA GLN A 211 30.32 4.21 7.73
C GLN A 211 29.54 5.41 7.20
N LEU A 212 28.43 5.80 7.86
CA LEU A 212 27.73 7.05 7.57
C LEU A 212 28.66 8.25 7.70
N GLY A 213 29.49 8.30 8.75
CA GLY A 213 30.51 9.34 8.92
C GLY A 213 31.45 9.47 7.72
N GLN A 214 31.97 8.35 7.20
CA GLN A 214 32.85 8.36 6.03
C GLN A 214 32.17 8.95 4.78
N LEU A 215 30.88 8.65 4.57
CA LEU A 215 30.09 9.20 3.47
C LEU A 215 29.85 10.72 3.65
N MET A 216 29.54 11.15 4.87
CA MET A 216 29.33 12.58 5.20
C MET A 216 30.63 13.40 5.08
N ASP A 217 31.77 12.81 5.43
CA ASP A 217 33.08 13.45 5.28
C ASP A 217 33.43 13.64 3.80
N ALA A 218 33.12 12.67 2.94
CA ALA A 218 33.28 12.81 1.49
C ALA A 218 32.44 13.97 0.93
N ILE A 219 31.20 14.13 1.39
CA ILE A 219 30.35 15.28 1.03
C ILE A 219 30.95 16.59 1.54
N THR A 220 31.45 16.62 2.78
CA THR A 220 32.09 17.81 3.36
C THR A 220 33.29 18.27 2.52
N GLN A 221 34.11 17.33 2.02
CA GLN A 221 35.21 17.63 1.11
C GLN A 221 34.75 18.22 -0.23
N ARG A 222 33.62 17.73 -0.78
CA ARG A 222 33.03 18.33 -1.99
C ARG A 222 32.56 19.75 -1.76
N LEU A 223 31.83 19.99 -0.66
CA LEU A 223 31.30 21.31 -0.30
C LEU A 223 32.39 22.37 -0.15
N ALA A 224 33.63 21.96 0.20
CA ALA A 224 34.77 22.87 0.25
C ALA A 224 35.23 23.40 -1.12
N THR A 225 34.86 22.74 -2.23
CA THR A 225 35.35 23.06 -3.58
C THR A 225 34.27 23.18 -4.65
N LYS A 226 33.03 22.78 -4.35
CA LYS A 226 31.89 22.75 -5.28
C LYS A 226 30.70 23.53 -4.71
N ASN A 227 29.99 24.25 -5.58
CA ASN A 227 28.76 24.95 -5.22
C ASN A 227 27.56 24.00 -5.25
N GLU A 228 27.49 23.10 -4.27
CA GLU A 228 26.48 22.04 -4.17
C GLU A 228 25.59 22.23 -2.94
N ASP A 229 24.34 21.79 -3.08
CA ASP A 229 23.35 21.79 -1.99
C ASP A 229 22.86 20.35 -1.75
N TRP A 230 23.43 19.72 -0.72
CA TRP A 230 23.18 18.32 -0.40
C TRP A 230 22.00 18.14 0.57
N LEU A 231 21.07 17.28 0.19
CA LEU A 231 20.13 16.63 1.11
C LEU A 231 20.69 15.24 1.46
N ILE A 232 21.00 15.03 2.74
CA ILE A 232 21.39 13.74 3.30
C ILE A 232 20.19 13.20 4.05
N MET A 233 19.72 12.02 3.67
CA MET A 233 18.65 11.29 4.35
C MET A 233 19.15 9.93 4.81
N VAL A 234 18.81 9.54 6.03
CA VAL A 234 19.14 8.23 6.60
C VAL A 234 17.87 7.58 7.15
N THR A 235 17.67 6.30 6.88
CA THR A 235 16.49 5.57 7.36
C THR A 235 16.76 4.08 7.54
N THR A 236 15.76 3.37 8.02
CA THR A 236 15.65 1.91 8.08
C THR A 236 14.28 1.52 7.53
N ASP A 237 14.20 0.40 6.86
CA ASP A 237 13.01 -0.14 6.20
C ASP A 237 12.04 -0.84 7.18
N HIS A 238 12.58 -1.41 8.25
CA HIS A 238 11.81 -1.95 9.38
C HIS A 238 12.54 -1.89 10.71
N GLY A 239 11.75 -1.98 11.78
CA GLY A 239 12.25 -2.35 13.11
C GLY A 239 12.29 -3.88 13.27
N ARG A 240 12.61 -4.34 14.48
CA ARG A 240 12.67 -5.77 14.83
C ARG A 240 11.59 -6.12 15.84
N ASN A 241 11.29 -7.42 15.95
CA ASN A 241 10.34 -7.91 16.93
C ASN A 241 10.78 -7.54 18.36
N SER A 242 9.81 -7.26 19.24
CA SER A 242 10.14 -6.93 20.63
C SER A 242 10.63 -8.13 21.44
N ASN A 243 10.36 -9.35 20.95
CA ASN A 243 10.82 -10.59 21.59
C ASN A 243 12.27 -10.91 21.20
N GLY A 244 13.20 -10.19 21.82
CA GLY A 244 14.64 -10.43 21.67
C GLY A 244 15.26 -9.93 20.38
N GLY A 245 14.51 -9.36 19.43
CA GLY A 245 15.05 -8.74 18.22
C GLY A 245 15.58 -9.72 17.18
N TYR A 246 15.25 -11.01 17.23
CA TYR A 246 15.79 -12.01 16.29
C TYR A 246 15.12 -12.01 14.91
N SER A 247 13.89 -11.49 14.83
CA SER A 247 13.08 -11.58 13.62
C SER A 247 12.30 -10.31 13.37
N HIS A 248 11.76 -10.19 12.16
CA HIS A 248 10.87 -9.13 11.71
C HIS A 248 9.90 -9.70 10.65
N GLY A 249 9.08 -8.87 10.01
CA GLY A 249 8.07 -9.26 9.03
C GLY A 249 6.65 -9.37 9.57
N GLY A 250 6.47 -9.20 10.89
CA GLY A 250 5.18 -9.07 11.54
C GLY A 250 4.56 -7.68 11.36
N THR A 251 3.71 -7.32 12.31
CA THR A 251 2.97 -6.04 12.29
C THR A 251 2.91 -5.44 13.70
N THR A 252 3.91 -5.68 14.55
CA THR A 252 3.97 -5.10 15.89
C THR A 252 4.42 -3.64 15.85
N GLU A 253 4.16 -2.88 16.91
CA GLU A 253 4.64 -1.50 17.03
C GLU A 253 6.17 -1.41 16.93
N SER A 254 6.89 -2.34 17.57
CA SER A 254 8.36 -2.42 17.53
C SER A 254 8.89 -2.59 16.11
N GLU A 255 8.26 -3.47 15.32
CA GLU A 255 8.65 -3.72 13.93
C GLU A 255 8.25 -2.59 12.98
N LYS A 256 7.14 -1.89 13.29
CA LYS A 256 6.67 -0.76 12.49
C LYS A 256 7.39 0.54 12.80
N THR A 257 8.01 0.65 13.96
CA THR A 257 8.76 1.83 14.39
C THR A 257 10.10 1.89 13.68
N ILE A 258 10.31 2.96 12.93
CA ILE A 258 11.54 3.27 12.22
C ILE A 258 11.94 4.73 12.48
N PHE A 259 12.88 5.26 11.71
CA PHE A 259 13.29 6.66 11.79
C PHE A 259 13.54 7.25 10.41
N ILE A 260 13.47 8.58 10.34
CA ILE A 260 14.01 9.36 9.22
C ILE A 260 14.94 10.41 9.80
N GLY A 261 16.21 10.37 9.41
CA GLY A 261 17.24 11.36 9.71
C GLY A 261 17.47 12.29 8.52
N MET A 262 17.62 13.60 8.74
CA MET A 262 17.94 14.58 7.71
C MET A 262 18.98 15.60 8.17
N ASN A 263 19.89 16.02 7.29
CA ASN A 263 20.81 17.12 7.57
C ASN A 263 20.13 18.52 7.50
N LYS A 264 18.95 18.60 6.89
CA LYS A 264 18.17 19.84 6.75
C LYS A 264 17.05 19.88 7.78
N PRO A 265 16.65 21.08 8.25
CA PRO A 265 15.47 21.19 9.09
C PRO A 265 14.23 20.78 8.29
N GLY A 266 13.43 19.86 8.84
CA GLY A 266 12.15 19.48 8.23
C GLY A 266 11.01 20.47 8.46
N ASN A 267 9.89 20.24 7.79
CA ASN A 267 8.62 20.94 7.99
C ASN A 267 7.84 20.36 9.20
N GLN A 268 6.55 20.69 9.34
CA GLN A 268 5.76 20.23 10.48
C GLN A 268 5.42 18.74 10.42
N GLU A 269 5.34 18.14 9.23
CA GLU A 269 5.19 16.69 9.08
C GLU A 269 6.38 15.96 9.72
N PHE A 270 7.59 16.48 9.51
CA PHE A 270 8.80 15.90 10.07
C PHE A 270 8.96 16.12 11.57
N LYS A 271 8.64 17.33 12.06
CA LYS A 271 8.97 17.77 13.42
C LYS A 271 7.94 17.40 14.49
N SER A 272 6.70 17.12 14.13
CA SER A 272 5.60 17.07 15.10
C SER A 272 4.73 15.83 14.95
N LYS A 273 4.54 15.10 16.05
CA LYS A 273 3.52 14.04 16.15
C LYS A 273 2.14 14.68 16.11
N ILE A 274 1.28 14.19 15.22
CA ILE A 274 -0.15 14.52 15.25
C ILE A 274 -0.88 13.45 16.07
N SER A 275 -1.46 13.84 17.21
CA SER A 275 -2.14 12.90 18.13
C SER A 275 -3.63 12.72 17.84
N ASN A 276 -4.29 13.72 17.23
CA ASN A 276 -5.72 13.69 16.95
C ASN A 276 -5.99 13.09 15.57
N LEU A 277 -5.72 11.80 15.42
CA LEU A 277 -5.94 11.05 14.17
C LEU A 277 -7.15 10.12 14.27
N PRO A 278 -7.85 9.83 13.15
CA PRO A 278 -8.89 8.81 13.14
C PRO A 278 -8.38 7.39 13.43
N ASN A 279 -7.10 7.12 13.17
CA ASN A 279 -6.44 5.87 13.51
C ASN A 279 -5.28 6.13 14.45
N THR A 280 -5.37 5.61 15.68
CA THR A 280 -4.37 5.73 16.74
C THR A 280 -3.71 4.39 17.09
N ASP A 281 -3.75 3.40 16.20
CA ASP A 281 -3.05 2.12 16.38
C ASP A 281 -1.57 2.33 16.71
N PHE A 282 -0.97 1.36 17.42
CA PHE A 282 0.44 1.34 17.79
C PHE A 282 0.86 2.59 18.59
N ASP A 283 0.10 2.92 19.62
CA ASP A 283 0.31 4.13 20.45
C ASP A 283 0.38 5.44 19.64
N GLY A 284 -0.46 5.52 18.60
CA GLY A 284 -0.51 6.66 17.69
C GLY A 284 0.74 6.80 16.81
N LEU A 285 1.39 5.70 16.44
CA LEU A 285 2.56 5.70 15.56
C LEU A 285 2.28 6.38 14.21
N TYR A 286 1.05 6.29 13.71
CA TYR A 286 0.63 6.99 12.47
C TYR A 286 0.63 8.52 12.57
N GLY A 287 0.81 9.06 13.77
CA GLY A 287 1.07 10.48 14.02
C GLY A 287 2.44 10.96 13.53
N TYR A 288 3.37 10.04 13.23
CA TYR A 288 4.72 10.32 12.77
C TYR A 288 4.86 10.18 11.24
N PRO A 289 5.93 10.71 10.61
CA PRO A 289 6.21 10.50 9.19
C PRO A 289 6.16 9.03 8.75
N ALA A 290 5.70 8.80 7.53
CA ALA A 290 5.80 7.51 6.86
C ALA A 290 7.14 7.39 6.11
N GLN A 291 7.67 6.17 5.96
CA GLN A 291 8.82 5.95 5.05
C GLN A 291 8.53 6.36 3.60
N THR A 292 7.27 6.31 3.17
CA THR A 292 6.83 6.77 1.84
C THR A 292 7.00 8.27 1.62
N SER A 293 7.30 9.06 2.66
CA SER A 293 7.64 10.48 2.53
C SER A 293 9.05 10.75 2.00
N ILE A 294 9.92 9.74 1.87
CA ILE A 294 11.30 9.91 1.43
C ILE A 294 11.38 10.38 -0.04
N VAL A 295 10.74 9.65 -0.96
CA VAL A 295 10.71 10.01 -2.39
C VAL A 295 10.19 11.42 -2.65
N PRO A 296 9.00 11.84 -2.17
CA PRO A 296 8.51 13.19 -2.40
C PRO A 296 9.42 14.27 -1.78
N THR A 297 10.11 13.97 -0.67
CA THR A 297 11.11 14.88 -0.09
C THR A 297 12.31 15.08 -1.01
N ILE A 298 12.84 13.98 -1.57
CA ILE A 298 13.96 14.05 -2.52
C ILE A 298 13.54 14.79 -3.79
N LEU A 299 12.38 14.47 -4.37
CA LEU A 299 11.88 15.15 -5.57
C LEU A 299 11.72 16.66 -5.34
N ARG A 300 11.21 17.05 -4.16
CA ARG A 300 11.10 18.46 -3.77
C ARG A 300 12.46 19.15 -3.68
N HIS A 301 13.45 18.53 -3.03
CA HIS A 301 14.81 19.08 -2.93
C HIS A 301 15.47 19.22 -4.31
N MET A 302 15.21 18.26 -5.18
CA MET A 302 15.68 18.28 -6.57
C MET A 302 14.86 19.20 -7.47
N GLU A 303 13.92 19.99 -6.93
CA GLU A 303 13.09 20.94 -7.69
C GLU A 303 12.31 20.25 -8.83
N ILE A 304 11.78 19.06 -8.56
CA ILE A 304 10.89 18.32 -9.45
C ILE A 304 9.46 18.48 -8.93
N ASN A 305 8.56 18.94 -9.80
CA ASN A 305 7.15 19.09 -9.47
C ASN A 305 6.50 17.71 -9.30
N ILE A 306 5.76 17.53 -8.21
CA ILE A 306 5.07 16.26 -7.93
C ILE A 306 3.70 16.28 -8.61
N GLU A 307 3.48 15.32 -9.52
CA GLU A 307 2.21 15.20 -10.24
C GLU A 307 1.21 14.30 -9.49
N THR A 308 -0.08 14.62 -9.59
CA THR A 308 -1.16 13.86 -8.94
C THR A 308 -1.29 12.43 -9.47
N ASN A 309 -1.01 12.22 -10.76
CA ASN A 309 -1.04 10.91 -11.43
C ASN A 309 0.05 9.94 -10.93
N TRP A 310 1.09 10.42 -10.24
CA TRP A 310 2.11 9.56 -9.63
C TRP A 310 1.58 8.88 -8.37
N GLN A 311 0.52 9.45 -7.76
CA GLN A 311 -0.16 8.89 -6.60
C GLN A 311 0.83 8.49 -5.51
N LEU A 312 1.77 9.37 -5.17
CA LEU A 312 2.68 9.18 -4.04
C LEU A 312 1.86 9.15 -2.73
N SER A 313 2.23 8.25 -1.81
CA SER A 313 1.43 7.97 -0.62
C SER A 313 1.55 9.05 0.46
N SER A 314 2.54 9.92 0.40
CA SER A 314 2.80 10.90 1.45
C SER A 314 3.32 12.22 0.89
N ALA A 315 3.18 13.29 1.67
CA ALA A 315 3.71 14.60 1.36
C ALA A 315 5.23 14.70 1.68
N PRO A 316 5.96 15.65 1.08
CA PRO A 316 7.36 15.94 1.41
C PRO A 316 7.57 16.36 2.87
N LEU A 317 8.77 16.10 3.39
CA LEU A 317 9.22 16.46 4.74
C LEU A 317 9.93 17.82 4.82
N ILE A 318 10.00 18.55 3.70
CA ILE A 318 10.62 19.87 3.56
C ILE A 318 9.70 20.78 2.74
N GLY A 319 9.83 22.10 2.93
CA GLY A 319 8.96 23.08 2.27
C GLY A 319 7.55 23.09 2.84
N ALA A 320 6.55 23.42 2.01
CA ALA A 320 5.16 23.50 2.43
C ALA A 320 4.62 22.15 2.93
N ASP A 321 3.82 22.19 4.00
CA ASP A 321 3.31 21.00 4.69
C ASP A 321 2.40 20.14 3.81
N GLY A 322 1.65 20.75 2.87
CA GLY A 322 0.74 20.03 1.99
C GLY A 322 -0.39 19.28 2.74
N PRO A 323 -0.89 18.15 2.19
CA PRO A 323 -1.84 17.26 2.84
C PRO A 323 -1.11 16.22 3.71
N ARG A 324 -0.96 16.51 5.00
CA ARG A 324 -0.32 15.61 5.97
C ARG A 324 -1.30 14.55 6.47
N LYS A 325 -0.80 13.38 6.83
CA LYS A 325 -1.58 12.28 7.46
C LYS A 325 -2.86 11.90 6.73
N LEU A 326 -2.78 11.74 5.41
CA LEU A 326 -3.94 11.28 4.62
C LEU A 326 -4.36 9.87 5.09
N LEU A 327 -5.56 9.77 5.64
CA LEU A 327 -6.13 8.55 6.22
C LEU A 327 -7.62 8.44 5.89
N PHE A 328 -8.21 7.27 6.14
CA PHE A 328 -9.66 7.12 6.19
C PHE A 328 -10.18 7.31 7.62
N VAL A 329 -11.37 7.90 7.76
CA VAL A 329 -12.03 8.11 9.06
C VAL A 329 -12.72 6.82 9.51
N ASN A 330 -12.42 6.32 10.71
CA ASN A 330 -13.16 5.23 11.38
C ASN A 330 -13.47 3.98 10.51
N ASN A 331 -12.53 3.57 9.65
CA ASN A 331 -12.70 2.49 8.66
C ASN A 331 -13.77 2.74 7.57
N ASN A 332 -14.38 3.92 7.53
CA ASN A 332 -15.19 4.37 6.40
C ASN A 332 -14.25 4.73 5.24
N GLN A 333 -14.04 3.79 4.31
CA GLN A 333 -13.13 3.97 3.17
C GLN A 333 -13.63 4.97 2.10
N ASN A 334 -14.71 5.70 2.38
CA ASN A 334 -15.21 6.80 1.58
C ASN A 334 -14.99 8.17 2.24
N GLU A 335 -14.51 8.22 3.50
CA GLU A 335 -14.28 9.47 4.21
C GLU A 335 -12.79 9.70 4.43
N LEU A 336 -12.24 10.66 3.71
CA LEU A 336 -10.85 11.09 3.79
C LEU A 336 -10.64 12.03 4.98
N PHE A 337 -9.46 11.93 5.58
CA PHE A 337 -8.94 12.84 6.59
C PHE A 337 -7.54 13.30 6.20
N TRP A 338 -7.21 14.57 6.42
CA TRP A 338 -5.86 15.10 6.32
C TRP A 338 -5.67 16.26 7.30
N VAL A 339 -4.42 16.64 7.52
CA VAL A 339 -4.05 17.83 8.28
C VAL A 339 -3.28 18.78 7.36
N SER A 340 -3.68 20.05 7.34
CA SER A 340 -2.94 21.10 6.65
C SER A 340 -3.04 22.42 7.40
N ASN A 341 -1.96 23.19 7.37
CA ASN A 341 -1.92 24.57 7.86
C ASN A 341 -2.04 25.58 6.71
N SER A 342 -2.23 25.12 5.47
CA SER A 342 -2.33 25.99 4.30
C SER A 342 -3.65 26.74 4.28
N GLU A 343 -3.60 28.01 3.87
CA GLU A 343 -4.77 28.84 3.57
C GLU A 343 -5.33 28.57 2.15
N SER A 344 -4.62 27.76 1.35
CA SER A 344 -5.03 27.35 0.01
C SER A 344 -6.18 26.33 0.04
N ASN A 345 -6.62 25.91 -1.15
CA ASN A 345 -7.57 24.82 -1.28
C ASN A 345 -6.88 23.45 -1.38
N ALA A 346 -7.56 22.42 -0.91
CA ALA A 346 -7.32 21.02 -1.21
C ALA A 346 -8.13 20.60 -2.44
N GLU A 347 -7.43 20.23 -3.50
CA GLU A 347 -8.00 19.58 -4.68
C GLU A 347 -8.08 18.07 -4.45
N ILE A 348 -9.26 17.49 -4.61
CA ILE A 348 -9.52 16.08 -4.35
C ILE A 348 -9.75 15.36 -5.67
N TYR A 349 -8.83 14.47 -5.98
CA TYR A 349 -8.85 13.62 -7.17
C TYR A 349 -9.30 12.22 -6.80
N LYS A 350 -10.13 11.62 -7.64
CA LYS A 350 -10.56 10.23 -7.57
C LYS A 350 -10.19 9.56 -8.89
N ASN A 351 -9.36 8.52 -8.84
CA ASN A 351 -8.84 7.84 -10.02
C ASN A 351 -8.24 8.83 -11.06
N ASN A 352 -7.44 9.78 -10.56
CA ASN A 352 -6.80 10.88 -11.32
C ASN A 352 -7.76 11.88 -11.97
N GLN A 353 -9.06 11.83 -11.68
CA GLN A 353 -10.03 12.85 -12.10
C GLN A 353 -10.30 13.80 -10.93
N LEU A 354 -10.19 15.10 -11.15
CA LEU A 354 -10.59 16.09 -10.14
C LEU A 354 -12.10 15.97 -9.88
N VAL A 355 -12.48 15.67 -8.64
CA VAL A 355 -13.89 15.53 -8.24
C VAL A 355 -14.38 16.81 -7.58
N THR A 356 -13.57 17.39 -6.69
CA THR A 356 -13.96 18.60 -5.96
C THR A 356 -12.75 19.37 -5.45
N THR A 357 -13.02 20.57 -4.92
CA THR A 357 -12.05 21.44 -4.26
C THR A 357 -12.67 21.98 -2.99
N VAL A 358 -11.98 21.86 -1.87
CA VAL A 358 -12.43 22.31 -0.54
C VAL A 358 -11.31 23.11 0.14
N PRO A 359 -11.59 23.96 1.15
CA PRO A 359 -10.53 24.60 1.92
C PRO A 359 -9.58 23.57 2.53
N ALA A 360 -8.26 23.79 2.44
CA ALA A 360 -7.27 22.85 3.00
C ALA A 360 -7.45 22.64 4.51
N SER A 361 -7.92 23.69 5.22
CA SER A 361 -8.24 23.67 6.64
C SER A 361 -9.47 22.83 7.01
N GLN A 362 -10.29 22.40 6.04
CA GLN A 362 -11.44 21.51 6.30
C GLN A 362 -11.00 20.16 6.86
N GLY A 363 -9.85 19.65 6.39
CA GLY A 363 -9.22 18.44 6.92
C GLY A 363 -9.97 17.12 6.70
N ASN A 364 -11.10 17.12 6.00
CA ASN A 364 -11.84 15.91 5.66
C ASN A 364 -12.69 16.05 4.39
N TYR A 365 -13.07 14.91 3.80
CA TYR A 365 -14.00 14.84 2.68
C TYR A 365 -14.71 13.48 2.64
N LEU A 366 -16.05 13.50 2.58
CA LEU A 366 -16.88 12.31 2.39
C LEU A 366 -17.28 12.16 0.91
N ASP A 367 -16.85 11.07 0.28
CA ASP A 367 -17.33 10.65 -1.04
C ASP A 367 -18.66 9.91 -0.90
N THR A 368 -19.73 10.50 -1.40
CA THR A 368 -21.08 9.92 -1.39
C THR A 368 -21.41 9.12 -2.66
N ALA A 369 -20.53 9.11 -3.66
CA ALA A 369 -20.73 8.34 -4.87
C ALA A 369 -20.53 6.83 -4.62
N THR A 370 -21.30 6.01 -5.32
CA THR A 370 -21.08 4.56 -5.33
C THR A 370 -19.71 4.25 -5.94
N ASN A 371 -18.88 3.54 -5.17
CA ASN A 371 -17.55 3.10 -5.57
C ASN A 371 -17.60 1.63 -5.93
N ASP A 372 -17.42 1.28 -7.22
CA ASP A 372 -17.24 -0.10 -7.64
C ASP A 372 -15.72 -0.40 -7.70
N GLY A 373 -15.28 -1.48 -7.06
CA GLY A 373 -13.89 -1.93 -7.10
C GLY A 373 -12.91 -1.08 -6.27
N LYS A 374 -11.67 -1.01 -6.77
CA LYS A 374 -10.56 -0.24 -6.18
C LYS A 374 -10.66 1.24 -6.59
N THR A 375 -10.52 2.14 -5.61
CA THR A 375 -10.54 3.59 -5.83
C THR A 375 -9.29 4.23 -5.24
N THR A 376 -8.61 5.08 -6.00
CA THR A 376 -7.47 5.87 -5.51
C THR A 376 -7.88 7.32 -5.32
N TYR A 377 -7.76 7.81 -4.09
CA TYR A 377 -7.91 9.23 -3.79
C TYR A 377 -6.55 9.89 -3.74
N THR A 378 -6.41 11.06 -4.35
CA THR A 378 -5.23 11.92 -4.23
C THR A 378 -5.66 13.31 -3.83
N ILE A 379 -5.07 13.83 -2.76
CA ILE A 379 -5.25 15.22 -2.35
C ILE A 379 -4.04 16.00 -2.81
N ARG A 380 -4.26 17.14 -3.45
CA ARG A 380 -3.24 18.13 -3.75
C ARG A 380 -3.53 19.40 -2.96
N ILE A 381 -2.52 19.88 -2.24
CA ILE A 381 -2.52 21.20 -1.61
C ILE A 381 -1.23 21.87 -2.06
N GLU A 382 -1.37 22.97 -2.80
CA GLU A 382 -0.25 23.68 -3.43
C GLU A 382 0.55 22.74 -4.38
N GLU A 383 1.86 22.59 -4.16
CA GLU A 383 2.75 21.70 -4.93
C GLU A 383 3.01 20.35 -4.24
N SER A 384 2.27 20.04 -3.17
CA SER A 384 2.35 18.77 -2.43
C SER A 384 1.13 17.89 -2.69
N THR A 385 1.37 16.58 -2.77
CA THR A 385 0.30 15.58 -2.93
C THR A 385 0.43 14.47 -1.88
N ALA A 386 -0.69 13.85 -1.52
CA ALA A 386 -0.72 12.57 -0.82
C ALA A 386 -1.88 11.74 -1.37
N SER A 387 -1.76 10.41 -1.35
CA SER A 387 -2.79 9.54 -1.90
C SER A 387 -2.97 8.24 -1.12
N ILE A 388 -4.20 7.73 -1.14
CA ILE A 388 -4.64 6.54 -0.42
C ILE A 388 -5.61 5.74 -1.30
N GLU A 389 -5.59 4.42 -1.17
CA GLU A 389 -6.46 3.53 -1.93
C GLU A 389 -7.50 2.88 -1.02
N SER A 390 -8.76 2.93 -1.45
CA SER A 390 -9.85 2.14 -0.90
C SER A 390 -10.22 1.00 -1.84
N ARG A 391 -10.90 0.01 -1.28
CA ARG A 391 -11.64 -0.99 -2.03
C ARG A 391 -13.03 -1.06 -1.44
N ASN A 392 -14.04 -1.13 -2.30
CA ASN A 392 -15.40 -1.36 -1.84
C ASN A 392 -15.46 -2.66 -1.01
N GLN A 393 -15.64 -2.53 0.31
CA GLN A 393 -15.73 -3.69 1.20
C GLN A 393 -17.02 -4.50 0.98
N ASN A 394 -18.03 -3.90 0.35
CA ASN A 394 -19.25 -4.61 -0.03
C ASN A 394 -19.09 -5.41 -1.32
N LEU A 395 -17.98 -5.28 -2.04
CA LEU A 395 -17.73 -6.09 -3.23
C LEU A 395 -17.55 -7.54 -2.79
N LYS A 396 -18.46 -8.41 -3.22
CA LYS A 396 -18.53 -9.82 -2.83
C LYS A 396 -18.53 -10.69 -4.09
N ILE A 397 -17.84 -11.82 -3.99
CA ILE A 397 -17.97 -12.89 -4.97
C ILE A 397 -19.27 -13.65 -4.64
N ILE A 398 -20.26 -13.55 -5.53
CA ILE A 398 -21.61 -14.09 -5.34
C ILE A 398 -21.83 -15.41 -6.06
N ALA A 399 -21.01 -15.73 -7.06
CA ALA A 399 -21.06 -17.02 -7.73
C ALA A 399 -19.73 -17.31 -8.41
N CYS A 400 -19.38 -18.59 -8.48
CA CYS A 400 -18.14 -19.05 -9.10
C CYS A 400 -18.46 -20.20 -10.06
N LEU A 401 -17.98 -20.10 -11.30
CA LEU A 401 -18.12 -21.16 -12.29
C LEU A 401 -16.74 -21.65 -12.71
N ASP A 402 -16.44 -22.91 -12.42
CA ASP A 402 -15.27 -23.59 -13.00
C ASP A 402 -15.51 -23.83 -14.50
N TRP A 403 -14.64 -23.27 -15.32
CA TRP A 403 -14.64 -23.44 -16.77
C TRP A 403 -13.34 -24.13 -17.20
N ASN A 404 -13.23 -25.39 -16.82
CA ASN A 404 -12.15 -26.23 -17.31
C ASN A 404 -12.41 -26.64 -18.77
N ASP A 405 -11.77 -25.94 -19.71
CA ASP A 405 -11.61 -26.37 -21.11
C ASP A 405 -10.19 -26.94 -21.33
N MET A 406 -10.02 -27.79 -22.34
CA MET A 406 -8.74 -28.48 -22.60
C MET A 406 -7.60 -27.54 -23.02
N LEU A 407 -7.87 -26.27 -23.33
CA LEU A 407 -6.90 -25.37 -23.95
C LEU A 407 -6.37 -24.29 -22.99
N ASN A 408 -7.17 -23.86 -22.01
CA ASN A 408 -6.90 -22.64 -21.25
C ASN A 408 -7.31 -22.69 -19.77
N ASN A 409 -8.21 -23.57 -19.33
CA ASN A 409 -8.63 -23.77 -17.93
C ASN A 409 -8.90 -22.46 -17.16
N ARG A 410 -10.13 -21.96 -17.24
CA ARG A 410 -10.57 -20.70 -16.63
C ARG A 410 -11.51 -20.93 -15.44
N ALA A 411 -11.56 -19.96 -14.55
CA ALA A 411 -12.63 -19.81 -13.58
C ALA A 411 -13.29 -18.44 -13.78
N TYR A 412 -14.61 -18.38 -13.59
CA TYR A 412 -15.36 -17.14 -13.65
C TYR A 412 -15.93 -16.80 -12.29
N PHE A 413 -15.66 -15.58 -11.83
CA PHE A 413 -16.13 -15.08 -10.54
C PHE A 413 -17.10 -13.93 -10.80
N PHE A 414 -18.36 -14.11 -10.42
CA PHE A 414 -19.39 -13.10 -10.53
C PHE A 414 -19.46 -12.30 -9.24
N ARG A 415 -19.66 -11.00 -9.37
CA ARG A 415 -19.65 -10.06 -8.26
C ARG A 415 -21.00 -9.38 -8.12
N ASN A 416 -21.30 -8.91 -6.91
CA ASN A 416 -22.54 -8.21 -6.59
C ASN A 416 -22.65 -6.78 -7.17
N ASP A 417 -21.61 -6.29 -7.85
CA ASP A 417 -21.65 -5.05 -8.64
C ASP A 417 -22.07 -5.30 -10.11
N GLY A 418 -22.60 -6.50 -10.40
CA GLY A 418 -23.02 -6.89 -11.74
C GLY A 418 -21.86 -7.13 -12.71
N GLN A 419 -20.61 -7.19 -12.23
CA GLN A 419 -19.43 -7.50 -13.03
C GLN A 419 -18.94 -8.93 -12.80
N TYR A 420 -18.07 -9.41 -13.68
CA TYR A 420 -17.42 -10.70 -13.54
C TYR A 420 -15.93 -10.64 -13.91
N ILE A 421 -15.18 -11.58 -13.33
CA ILE A 421 -13.75 -11.79 -13.58
C ILE A 421 -13.58 -13.08 -14.34
N ARG A 422 -12.69 -13.07 -15.34
CA ARG A 422 -12.14 -14.29 -15.93
C ARG A 422 -10.75 -14.54 -15.38
N TYR A 423 -10.61 -15.61 -14.61
CA TYR A 423 -9.37 -15.97 -13.93
C TYR A 423 -8.65 -17.10 -14.65
N ASN A 424 -7.37 -16.91 -14.90
CA ASN A 424 -6.50 -17.89 -15.53
C ASN A 424 -5.90 -18.80 -14.47
N LYS A 425 -6.37 -20.05 -14.39
CA LYS A 425 -5.93 -21.01 -13.37
C LYS A 425 -4.49 -21.47 -13.57
N LEU A 426 -3.98 -21.41 -14.81
CA LEU A 426 -2.59 -21.79 -15.13
C LEU A 426 -1.60 -20.68 -14.76
N LYS A 427 -1.98 -19.42 -14.96
CA LYS A 427 -1.15 -18.24 -14.63
C LYS A 427 -1.40 -17.71 -13.21
N ASP A 428 -2.36 -18.31 -12.51
CA ASP A 428 -2.85 -17.90 -11.19
C ASP A 428 -3.11 -16.39 -11.09
N LYS A 429 -3.84 -15.85 -12.06
CA LYS A 429 -4.22 -14.42 -12.09
C LYS A 429 -5.40 -14.13 -12.98
N THR A 430 -6.05 -13.01 -12.74
CA THR A 430 -7.07 -12.42 -13.63
C THR A 430 -6.49 -12.13 -15.01
N ASP A 431 -7.25 -12.48 -16.07
CA ASP A 431 -6.89 -12.12 -17.44
C ASP A 431 -6.97 -10.59 -17.64
N SER A 432 -6.09 -10.03 -18.48
CA SER A 432 -6.12 -8.60 -18.81
C SER A 432 -7.46 -8.16 -19.42
N GLY A 433 -7.92 -6.96 -19.07
CA GLY A 433 -9.19 -6.40 -19.54
C GLY A 433 -10.43 -6.84 -18.74
N TYR A 434 -10.23 -7.37 -17.53
CA TYR A 434 -11.26 -7.66 -16.54
C TYR A 434 -11.07 -6.75 -15.30
N PRO A 435 -12.13 -6.43 -14.54
CA PRO A 435 -13.50 -6.94 -14.66
C PRO A 435 -14.26 -6.47 -15.91
N LYS A 436 -15.32 -7.21 -16.27
CA LYS A 436 -16.28 -6.84 -17.33
C LYS A 436 -17.70 -6.92 -16.80
N GLU A 437 -18.61 -6.18 -17.41
CA GLU A 437 -20.03 -6.27 -17.07
C GLU A 437 -20.59 -7.66 -17.41
N THR A 438 -21.42 -8.19 -16.51
CA THR A 438 -22.27 -9.36 -16.76
C THR A 438 -23.50 -8.91 -17.53
N ASN A 439 -23.50 -9.07 -18.86
CA ASN A 439 -24.61 -8.66 -19.73
C ASN A 439 -24.81 -9.69 -20.85
N ASN A 440 -25.80 -9.49 -21.74
CA ASN A 440 -26.07 -10.46 -22.81
C ASN A 440 -25.04 -10.48 -23.94
N SER A 441 -24.09 -9.54 -23.97
CA SER A 441 -22.94 -9.58 -24.88
C SER A 441 -21.81 -10.45 -24.34
N SER A 442 -21.65 -10.51 -23.02
CA SER A 442 -20.62 -11.33 -22.35
C SER A 442 -21.14 -12.70 -21.92
N TRP A 443 -22.41 -12.79 -21.52
CA TRP A 443 -23.09 -14.00 -21.07
C TRP A 443 -24.52 -14.06 -21.63
N PRO A 444 -24.69 -14.48 -22.91
CA PRO A 444 -25.98 -14.50 -23.59
C PRO A 444 -27.08 -15.26 -22.83
N GLY A 445 -28.13 -14.55 -22.44
CA GLY A 445 -29.28 -15.07 -21.70
C GLY A 445 -29.14 -15.06 -20.17
N LEU A 446 -27.93 -14.83 -19.64
CA LEU A 446 -27.68 -14.67 -18.20
C LEU A 446 -27.75 -13.20 -17.77
N GLY A 447 -27.31 -12.28 -18.64
CA GLY A 447 -27.14 -10.86 -18.30
C GLY A 447 -28.39 -10.16 -17.74
N ALA A 448 -29.58 -10.57 -18.19
CA ALA A 448 -30.86 -10.04 -17.70
C ALA A 448 -31.15 -10.38 -16.22
N TYR A 449 -30.41 -11.34 -15.65
CA TYR A 449 -30.60 -11.86 -14.30
C TYR A 449 -29.39 -11.59 -13.39
N LYS A 450 -28.44 -10.73 -13.81
CA LYS A 450 -27.17 -10.49 -13.10
C LYS A 450 -27.36 -10.15 -11.60
N GLU A 451 -28.38 -9.36 -11.27
CA GLU A 451 -28.71 -8.94 -9.91
C GLU A 451 -29.33 -10.05 -9.05
N LEU A 452 -29.79 -11.14 -9.68
CA LEU A 452 -30.43 -12.26 -8.99
C LEU A 452 -29.47 -13.44 -8.76
N ILE A 453 -28.28 -13.45 -9.34
CA ILE A 453 -27.36 -14.59 -9.24
C ILE A 453 -26.90 -14.77 -7.79
N THR A 454 -27.03 -15.98 -7.25
CA THR A 454 -26.56 -16.31 -5.88
C THR A 454 -25.63 -17.51 -5.81
N ALA A 455 -25.59 -18.36 -6.84
CA ALA A 455 -24.64 -19.45 -6.93
C ALA A 455 -24.45 -19.88 -8.38
N ALA A 456 -23.32 -20.50 -8.67
CA ALA A 456 -23.10 -21.23 -9.91
C ALA A 456 -22.53 -22.62 -9.63
N LEU A 457 -22.86 -23.56 -10.49
CA LEU A 457 -22.42 -24.95 -10.41
C LEU A 457 -22.08 -25.46 -11.79
N LYS A 458 -20.87 -25.99 -11.96
CA LYS A 458 -20.56 -26.81 -13.12
C LYS A 458 -21.11 -28.22 -12.89
N TRP A 459 -21.96 -28.67 -13.80
CA TRP A 459 -22.49 -30.03 -13.79
C TRP A 459 -21.77 -30.91 -14.81
N ASN A 460 -22.03 -32.22 -14.72
CA ASN A 460 -21.61 -33.17 -15.75
C ASN A 460 -22.25 -32.79 -17.09
N ASN A 461 -21.54 -33.00 -18.21
CA ASN A 461 -21.98 -32.72 -19.59
C ASN A 461 -21.84 -31.25 -20.08
N HIS A 462 -20.83 -30.52 -19.61
CA HIS A 462 -20.53 -29.14 -20.10
C HIS A 462 -21.69 -28.15 -19.89
N LYS A 463 -22.43 -28.31 -18.78
CA LYS A 463 -23.49 -27.39 -18.39
C LYS A 463 -23.12 -26.65 -17.11
N GLY A 464 -23.30 -25.34 -17.14
CA GLY A 464 -23.31 -24.49 -15.94
C GLY A 464 -24.74 -24.31 -15.46
N TYR A 465 -24.96 -24.28 -14.15
CA TYR A 465 -26.25 -23.99 -13.54
C TYR A 465 -26.09 -22.75 -12.67
N PHE A 466 -26.90 -21.73 -12.94
CA PHE A 466 -26.92 -20.49 -12.16
C PHE A 466 -28.19 -20.46 -11.32
N PHE A 467 -28.05 -20.36 -10.01
CA PHE A 467 -29.16 -20.28 -9.06
C PHE A 467 -29.48 -18.82 -8.78
N LEU A 468 -30.77 -18.51 -8.71
CA LEU A 468 -31.28 -17.16 -8.53
C LEU A 468 -31.94 -17.00 -7.17
N SER A 469 -31.83 -15.79 -6.61
CA SER A 469 -32.44 -15.41 -5.33
C SER A 469 -33.98 -15.51 -5.31
N ASP A 470 -34.63 -15.56 -6.48
CA ASP A 470 -36.07 -15.76 -6.60
C ASP A 470 -36.50 -17.25 -6.68
N GLY A 471 -35.56 -18.17 -6.45
CA GLY A 471 -35.81 -19.62 -6.44
C GLY A 471 -35.85 -20.26 -7.83
N LYS A 472 -35.54 -19.52 -8.90
CA LYS A 472 -35.34 -20.08 -10.23
C LYS A 472 -33.88 -20.46 -10.45
N TYR A 473 -33.62 -21.19 -11.53
CA TYR A 473 -32.27 -21.42 -12.03
C TYR A 473 -32.20 -21.30 -13.55
N LEU A 474 -31.00 -20.99 -14.06
CA LEU A 474 -30.67 -21.06 -15.48
C LEU A 474 -29.75 -22.23 -15.75
N ARG A 475 -29.90 -22.87 -16.91
CA ARG A 475 -28.93 -23.83 -17.44
C ARG A 475 -28.17 -23.19 -18.60
N TYR A 476 -26.87 -23.04 -18.42
CA TYR A 476 -25.94 -22.45 -19.38
C TYR A 476 -25.21 -23.55 -20.15
N ASP A 477 -25.29 -23.52 -21.48
CA ASP A 477 -24.49 -24.37 -22.34
C ASP A 477 -23.09 -23.78 -22.49
N MET A 478 -22.09 -24.46 -21.92
CA MET A 478 -20.71 -23.98 -21.94
C MET A 478 -20.04 -24.21 -23.31
N ASN A 479 -20.59 -25.06 -24.17
CA ASN A 479 -20.08 -25.25 -25.54
C ASN A 479 -20.67 -24.22 -26.50
N ALA A 480 -21.97 -23.94 -26.38
CA ALA A 480 -22.65 -22.95 -27.20
C ALA A 480 -22.55 -21.52 -26.66
N ASP A 481 -21.94 -21.36 -25.48
CA ASP A 481 -21.75 -20.10 -24.76
C ASP A 481 -23.03 -19.26 -24.64
N LYS A 482 -24.11 -19.90 -24.14
CA LYS A 482 -25.41 -19.25 -23.93
C LYS A 482 -26.31 -20.05 -22.99
N VAL A 483 -27.30 -19.37 -22.41
CA VAL A 483 -28.40 -20.02 -21.69
C VAL A 483 -29.26 -20.86 -22.65
N ASP A 484 -29.63 -22.07 -22.20
CA ASP A 484 -30.53 -22.96 -22.93
C ASP A 484 -31.95 -22.37 -23.05
N LYS A 485 -32.64 -22.67 -24.16
CA LYS A 485 -34.04 -22.26 -24.34
C LYS A 485 -34.93 -22.86 -23.25
N GLY A 486 -35.85 -22.05 -22.71
CA GLY A 486 -36.80 -22.46 -21.66
C GLY A 486 -36.36 -22.14 -20.24
N TYR A 487 -35.21 -21.49 -20.08
CA TYR A 487 -34.71 -20.98 -18.79
C TYR A 487 -34.87 -19.45 -18.69
N PRO A 488 -34.99 -18.89 -17.48
CA PRO A 488 -34.97 -19.56 -16.18
C PRO A 488 -36.22 -20.40 -15.91
N THR A 489 -36.09 -21.43 -15.06
CA THR A 489 -37.23 -22.23 -14.58
C THR A 489 -37.19 -22.35 -13.06
N LEU A 490 -38.36 -22.51 -12.43
CA LEU A 490 -38.47 -22.69 -10.99
C LEU A 490 -37.86 -24.01 -10.53
N ILE A 491 -37.11 -23.99 -9.43
CA ILE A 491 -36.59 -25.20 -8.77
C ILE A 491 -37.77 -25.93 -8.09
N ASN A 492 -37.96 -27.20 -8.45
CA ASN A 492 -39.03 -28.05 -7.91
C ASN A 492 -38.63 -29.54 -7.91
N ASN A 493 -39.51 -30.40 -7.41
CA ASN A 493 -39.24 -31.83 -7.29
C ASN A 493 -39.20 -32.62 -8.61
N ASN A 494 -39.39 -31.97 -9.77
CA ASN A 494 -39.23 -32.62 -11.07
C ASN A 494 -37.86 -32.33 -11.71
N ASN A 495 -37.14 -31.31 -11.25
CA ASN A 495 -35.85 -30.90 -11.83
C ASN A 495 -34.69 -30.85 -10.83
N TRP A 496 -34.99 -30.72 -9.55
CA TRP A 496 -34.04 -30.70 -8.43
C TRP A 496 -34.71 -31.30 -7.20
N THR A 497 -34.98 -32.61 -7.24
CA THR A 497 -35.73 -33.33 -6.20
C THR A 497 -35.16 -33.08 -4.80
N GLY A 498 -35.97 -32.52 -3.90
CA GLY A 498 -35.59 -32.21 -2.53
C GLY A 498 -34.94 -30.83 -2.31
N LEU A 499 -34.78 -29.99 -3.34
CA LEU A 499 -34.31 -28.61 -3.18
C LEU A 499 -35.43 -27.57 -3.10
N GLU A 500 -36.68 -27.93 -3.42
CA GLU A 500 -37.81 -26.99 -3.55
C GLU A 500 -37.99 -26.06 -2.34
N GLY A 501 -37.88 -26.60 -1.12
CA GLY A 501 -38.07 -25.84 0.13
C GLY A 501 -36.94 -24.86 0.47
N TRP A 502 -35.84 -24.87 -0.28
CA TRP A 502 -34.62 -24.12 0.01
C TRP A 502 -34.10 -23.36 -1.21
N ARG A 503 -34.89 -23.31 -2.29
CA ARG A 503 -34.50 -22.82 -3.62
C ARG A 503 -33.97 -21.39 -3.64
N ASP A 504 -34.48 -20.53 -2.76
CA ASP A 504 -34.14 -19.11 -2.61
C ASP A 504 -33.00 -18.85 -1.61
N LYS A 505 -32.48 -19.91 -0.97
CA LYS A 505 -31.41 -19.81 0.02
C LYS A 505 -30.03 -20.27 -0.49
N ILE A 506 -29.95 -20.80 -1.70
CA ILE A 506 -28.71 -21.37 -2.26
C ILE A 506 -27.71 -20.23 -2.54
N ILE A 507 -26.56 -20.28 -1.87
CA ILE A 507 -25.44 -19.33 -2.02
C ILE A 507 -24.17 -19.96 -2.58
N GLY A 508 -24.17 -21.28 -2.75
CA GLY A 508 -23.02 -22.01 -3.23
C GLY A 508 -23.37 -23.44 -3.58
N ALA A 509 -22.69 -23.98 -4.58
CA ALA A 509 -22.85 -25.38 -4.93
C ALA A 509 -21.54 -25.95 -5.51
N VAL A 510 -21.22 -27.20 -5.15
CA VAL A 510 -20.03 -27.90 -5.65
C VAL A 510 -20.33 -29.34 -6.00
N ASN A 511 -19.62 -29.87 -7.00
CA ASN A 511 -19.53 -31.30 -7.26
C ASN A 511 -18.34 -31.87 -6.47
N TRP A 512 -18.56 -32.95 -5.72
CA TRP A 512 -17.55 -33.49 -4.79
C TRP A 512 -16.79 -34.70 -5.34
N ASN A 513 -16.95 -35.02 -6.63
CA ASN A 513 -16.26 -36.12 -7.32
C ASN A 513 -16.47 -37.52 -6.70
N ASN A 514 -17.53 -37.69 -5.90
CA ASN A 514 -17.92 -38.95 -5.24
C ASN A 514 -19.40 -39.30 -5.50
N ASN A 515 -19.92 -38.91 -6.66
CA ASN A 515 -21.34 -38.96 -7.02
C ASN A 515 -22.25 -38.12 -6.10
N LYS A 516 -21.69 -37.16 -5.36
CA LYS A 516 -22.46 -36.16 -4.61
C LYS A 516 -22.18 -34.74 -5.09
N ALA A 517 -23.22 -33.93 -5.01
CA ALA A 517 -23.13 -32.49 -5.01
C ALA A 517 -23.55 -31.94 -3.64
N TYR A 518 -23.04 -30.76 -3.28
CA TYR A 518 -23.35 -30.11 -2.02
C TYR A 518 -23.84 -28.69 -2.31
N PHE A 519 -24.98 -28.32 -1.72
CA PHE A 519 -25.57 -26.99 -1.82
C PHE A 519 -25.45 -26.32 -0.47
N PHE A 520 -24.86 -25.13 -0.42
CA PHE A 520 -24.69 -24.33 0.79
C PHE A 520 -25.77 -23.26 0.83
N LEU A 521 -26.37 -23.09 2.01
CA LEU A 521 -27.49 -22.18 2.24
C LEU A 521 -27.06 -20.97 3.07
N ASN A 522 -27.72 -19.84 2.86
CA ASN A 522 -27.43 -18.58 3.55
C ASN A 522 -27.65 -18.59 5.07
N ASP A 523 -28.24 -19.65 5.63
CA ASP A 523 -28.49 -19.83 7.06
C ASP A 523 -27.46 -20.73 7.76
N GLY A 524 -26.33 -21.02 7.10
CA GLY A 524 -25.25 -21.83 7.67
C GLY A 524 -25.54 -23.34 7.66
N THR A 525 -26.50 -23.76 6.85
CA THR A 525 -26.80 -25.17 6.60
C THR A 525 -26.39 -25.59 5.18
N TYR A 526 -26.34 -26.89 4.92
CA TYR A 526 -26.03 -27.43 3.61
C TYR A 526 -26.92 -28.64 3.28
N ILE A 527 -27.12 -28.91 2.00
CA ILE A 527 -27.83 -30.07 1.47
C ILE A 527 -26.83 -30.94 0.70
N ARG A 528 -26.82 -32.25 1.00
CA ARG A 528 -26.10 -33.23 0.20
C ARG A 528 -27.04 -33.84 -0.83
N TYR A 529 -26.65 -33.79 -2.10
CA TYR A 529 -27.43 -34.24 -3.24
C TYR A 529 -26.78 -35.44 -3.92
N SER A 530 -27.55 -36.49 -4.15
CA SER A 530 -27.12 -37.68 -4.87
C SER A 530 -27.21 -37.46 -6.37
N ILE A 531 -26.08 -37.42 -7.06
CA ILE A 531 -26.05 -37.28 -8.53
C ILE A 531 -26.65 -38.53 -9.19
N THR A 532 -26.42 -39.70 -8.61
CA THR A 532 -26.95 -40.97 -9.14
C THR A 532 -28.46 -41.10 -9.01
N ASN A 533 -29.03 -40.62 -7.90
CA ASN A 533 -30.48 -40.72 -7.66
C ASN A 533 -31.24 -39.47 -8.11
N ASP A 534 -30.53 -38.44 -8.56
CA ASP A 534 -31.08 -37.12 -8.89
C ASP A 534 -31.99 -36.56 -7.78
N SER A 535 -31.52 -36.67 -6.53
CA SER A 535 -32.28 -36.24 -5.36
C SER A 535 -31.40 -35.83 -4.17
N ALA A 536 -31.91 -34.91 -3.34
CA ALA A 536 -31.35 -34.67 -2.01
C ALA A 536 -31.34 -35.96 -1.18
N ASP A 537 -30.27 -36.20 -0.42
CA ASP A 537 -30.23 -37.31 0.52
C ASP A 537 -31.19 -37.03 1.70
N PRO A 538 -31.79 -38.07 2.33
CA PRO A 538 -32.62 -37.90 3.51
C PRO A 538 -31.87 -37.26 4.69
N GLY A 539 -32.58 -36.46 5.49
CA GLY A 539 -32.02 -35.84 6.70
C GLY A 539 -31.16 -34.60 6.44
N TYR A 540 -31.40 -33.93 5.31
CA TYR A 540 -30.85 -32.63 4.93
C TYR A 540 -31.97 -31.57 4.82
N PRO A 541 -31.67 -30.28 5.05
CA PRO A 541 -30.35 -29.70 5.29
C PRO A 541 -29.78 -30.04 6.68
N ARG A 542 -28.46 -29.94 6.81
CA ARG A 542 -27.72 -30.09 8.08
C ARG A 542 -26.89 -28.86 8.35
N SER A 543 -26.63 -28.56 9.62
CA SER A 543 -25.71 -27.47 9.98
C SER A 543 -24.29 -27.76 9.49
N ILE A 544 -23.63 -26.71 9.00
CA ILE A 544 -22.19 -26.70 8.76
C ILE A 544 -21.52 -26.55 10.13
N ASN A 545 -20.77 -27.56 10.56
CA ASN A 545 -20.08 -27.59 11.84
C ASN A 545 -18.83 -28.46 11.75
N ASN A 546 -18.00 -28.49 12.79
CA ASN A 546 -16.73 -29.22 12.76
C ASN A 546 -16.87 -30.76 12.73
N SER A 547 -18.08 -31.31 12.87
CA SER A 547 -18.33 -32.75 12.69
C SER A 547 -18.61 -33.10 11.23
N ASN A 548 -19.30 -32.23 10.50
CA ASN A 548 -19.68 -32.45 9.10
C ASN A 548 -18.73 -31.77 8.11
N TRP A 549 -18.11 -30.67 8.52
CA TRP A 549 -17.23 -29.81 7.74
C TRP A 549 -16.09 -29.28 8.62
N PRO A 550 -15.11 -30.12 8.99
CA PRO A 550 -14.01 -29.74 9.88
C PRO A 550 -13.31 -28.44 9.47
N GLY A 551 -13.36 -27.44 10.36
CA GLY A 551 -12.77 -26.12 10.18
C GLY A 551 -13.66 -25.06 9.52
N LEU A 552 -14.86 -25.41 9.05
CA LEU A 552 -15.82 -24.44 8.48
C LEU A 552 -16.88 -23.96 9.47
N GLY A 553 -17.04 -24.61 10.63
CA GLY A 553 -18.17 -24.36 11.53
C GLY A 553 -18.32 -22.91 11.96
N SER A 554 -17.22 -22.24 12.32
CA SER A 554 -17.23 -20.83 12.74
C SER A 554 -17.54 -19.84 11.61
N TYR A 555 -17.58 -20.30 10.37
CA TYR A 555 -17.73 -19.47 9.17
C TYR A 555 -19.03 -19.78 8.40
N ALA A 556 -19.85 -20.70 8.90
CA ALA A 556 -21.02 -21.25 8.21
C ALA A 556 -21.95 -20.18 7.62
N THR A 557 -22.27 -19.14 8.40
CA THR A 557 -23.17 -18.03 7.99
C THR A 557 -22.47 -16.93 7.21
N SER A 558 -21.14 -16.99 7.10
CA SER A 558 -20.33 -15.98 6.42
C SER A 558 -19.92 -16.42 5.02
N ILE A 559 -20.28 -17.62 4.57
CA ILE A 559 -20.00 -18.08 3.20
C ILE A 559 -20.79 -17.21 2.22
N SER A 560 -20.11 -16.67 1.21
CA SER A 560 -20.70 -15.87 0.13
C SER A 560 -20.76 -16.61 -1.20
N SER A 561 -19.79 -17.48 -1.45
CA SER A 561 -19.76 -18.38 -2.61
C SER A 561 -18.74 -19.49 -2.42
N VAL A 562 -18.74 -20.46 -3.33
CA VAL A 562 -17.83 -21.60 -3.31
C VAL A 562 -17.42 -21.97 -4.74
N ILE A 563 -16.17 -22.39 -4.93
CA ILE A 563 -15.68 -22.93 -6.20
C ILE A 563 -15.02 -24.29 -6.00
N ASP A 564 -15.41 -25.26 -6.83
CA ASP A 564 -14.66 -26.50 -6.99
C ASP A 564 -13.47 -26.24 -7.92
N TRP A 565 -12.26 -26.23 -7.37
CA TRP A 565 -11.07 -25.76 -8.09
C TRP A 565 -10.39 -26.84 -8.90
N ASP A 566 -10.17 -28.00 -8.27
CA ASP A 566 -9.54 -29.17 -8.87
C ASP A 566 -9.96 -30.44 -8.14
N SER A 567 -9.33 -31.58 -8.42
CA SER A 567 -9.68 -32.87 -7.78
C SER A 567 -9.42 -32.90 -6.26
N LYS A 568 -8.65 -31.95 -5.72
CA LYS A 568 -8.21 -31.91 -4.32
C LYS A 568 -8.80 -30.76 -3.52
N TYR A 569 -8.96 -29.57 -4.11
CA TYR A 569 -9.27 -28.36 -3.37
C TYR A 569 -10.61 -27.74 -3.75
N VAL A 570 -11.31 -27.26 -2.73
CA VAL A 570 -12.48 -26.39 -2.82
C VAL A 570 -12.17 -25.10 -2.06
N TYR A 571 -12.64 -23.98 -2.58
CA TYR A 571 -12.41 -22.68 -1.96
C TYR A 571 -13.75 -22.05 -1.61
N PHE A 572 -13.90 -21.66 -0.35
CA PHE A 572 -15.07 -20.97 0.18
C PHE A 572 -14.71 -19.49 0.33
N PHE A 573 -15.43 -18.63 -0.38
CA PHE A 573 -15.30 -17.19 -0.20
C PHE A 573 -16.27 -16.74 0.89
N LEU A 574 -15.83 -15.77 1.69
CA LEU A 574 -16.59 -15.24 2.81
C LEU A 574 -17.08 -13.82 2.52
N THR A 575 -18.03 -13.34 3.32
CA THR A 575 -18.64 -12.02 3.17
C THR A 575 -17.72 -10.86 3.53
N ASP A 576 -16.61 -11.14 4.21
CA ASP A 576 -15.59 -10.17 4.66
C ASP A 576 -14.37 -10.10 3.74
N ASN A 577 -14.49 -10.61 2.50
CA ASN A 577 -13.40 -10.69 1.52
C ASN A 577 -12.21 -11.52 2.01
N THR A 578 -12.46 -12.52 2.84
CA THR A 578 -11.53 -13.61 3.08
C THR A 578 -11.99 -14.90 2.39
N TYR A 579 -11.13 -15.90 2.33
CA TYR A 579 -11.47 -17.21 1.78
C TYR A 579 -10.85 -18.33 2.61
N ILE A 580 -11.45 -19.51 2.53
CA ILE A 580 -10.98 -20.75 3.17
C ILE A 580 -10.65 -21.77 2.08
N LYS A 581 -9.47 -22.37 2.18
CA LYS A 581 -9.08 -23.52 1.35
C LYS A 581 -9.41 -24.82 2.07
N TYR A 582 -10.20 -25.67 1.43
CA TYR A 582 -10.65 -26.96 1.96
C TYR A 582 -10.05 -28.10 1.14
N ASP A 583 -9.48 -29.11 1.81
CA ASP A 583 -8.88 -30.28 1.18
C ASP A 583 -9.90 -31.44 1.18
N LYS A 584 -10.40 -31.79 -0.01
CA LYS A 584 -11.41 -32.84 -0.21
C LYS A 584 -10.93 -34.23 0.19
N GLN A 585 -9.62 -34.49 0.12
CA GLN A 585 -9.06 -35.80 0.45
C GLN A 585 -8.89 -35.96 1.95
N LYS A 586 -8.54 -34.87 2.65
CA LYS A 586 -8.44 -34.85 4.11
C LYS A 586 -9.77 -34.59 4.80
N ASP A 587 -10.79 -34.17 4.04
CA ASP A 587 -12.09 -33.72 4.55
C ASP A 587 -11.96 -32.66 5.65
N ALA A 588 -11.08 -31.69 5.41
CA ALA A 588 -10.78 -30.65 6.39
C ALA A 588 -10.25 -29.37 5.75
N THR A 589 -10.44 -28.27 6.48
CA THR A 589 -9.82 -26.98 6.18
C THR A 589 -8.30 -27.06 6.26
N VAL A 590 -7.59 -26.44 5.32
CA VAL A 590 -6.13 -26.32 5.34
C VAL A 590 -5.71 -25.36 6.46
N SER A 591 -4.61 -25.66 7.17
CA SER A 591 -4.10 -24.78 8.24
C SER A 591 -3.70 -23.39 7.70
N GLY A 592 -3.87 -22.35 8.52
CA GLY A 592 -3.53 -20.96 8.19
C GLY A 592 -4.59 -20.22 7.37
N TYR A 593 -5.85 -20.66 7.42
CA TYR A 593 -7.01 -20.02 6.83
C TYR A 593 -7.99 -19.55 7.93
N PRO A 594 -8.83 -18.51 7.67
CA PRO A 594 -9.01 -17.82 6.41
C PRO A 594 -7.84 -16.90 6.02
N LYS A 595 -7.73 -16.58 4.73
CA LYS A 595 -6.79 -15.59 4.18
C LYS A 595 -7.56 -14.51 3.43
N ASN A 596 -7.01 -13.30 3.34
CA ASN A 596 -7.59 -12.23 2.53
C ASN A 596 -7.69 -12.63 1.06
N VAL A 597 -8.76 -12.21 0.38
CA VAL A 597 -8.84 -12.17 -1.07
C VAL A 597 -8.20 -10.86 -1.53
N ASP A 598 -6.96 -10.92 -2.00
CA ASP A 598 -6.21 -9.74 -2.42
C ASP A 598 -5.26 -10.08 -3.59
N ASP A 599 -4.47 -9.10 -4.02
CA ASP A 599 -3.55 -9.28 -5.15
C ASP A 599 -2.39 -10.24 -4.89
N THR A 600 -2.25 -10.74 -3.65
CA THR A 600 -1.27 -11.76 -3.26
C THR A 600 -1.85 -13.16 -3.38
N THR A 601 -3.14 -13.35 -3.07
CA THR A 601 -3.79 -14.67 -3.00
C THR A 601 -4.68 -14.98 -4.20
N TRP A 602 -5.31 -13.94 -4.77
CA TRP A 602 -6.25 -14.02 -5.89
C TRP A 602 -6.06 -12.80 -6.81
N PRO A 603 -4.91 -12.69 -7.52
CA PRO A 603 -4.54 -11.50 -8.28
C PRO A 603 -5.64 -10.99 -9.20
N GLY A 604 -6.16 -9.81 -8.89
CA GLY A 604 -7.15 -9.07 -9.68
C GLY A 604 -8.62 -9.46 -9.53
N ILE A 605 -9.00 -10.42 -8.67
CA ILE A 605 -10.41 -10.81 -8.52
C ILE A 605 -11.29 -9.67 -7.95
N LEU A 606 -10.72 -8.85 -7.08
CA LEU A 606 -11.42 -7.72 -6.46
C LEU A 606 -10.95 -6.36 -7.00
N ASN A 607 -10.46 -6.33 -8.25
CA ASN A 607 -10.07 -5.07 -8.90
C ASN A 607 -11.25 -4.13 -9.12
#